data_AF-A0A4S4CD83-F1
#
_entry.id   AF-A0A4S4CD83-F1
#
_cell.length_a   1.000
_cell.length_b   1.000
_cell.length_c   1.000
_cell.angle_alpha   90.00
_cell.angle_beta   90.00
_cell.angle_gamma   90.00
#
_symmetry.space_group_name_H-M   'P 1'
#
loop_
_entity.id
_entity.type
_entity.pdbx_description
1 polymer ?
#
loop_
_entity_poly.entity_id
_entity_poly.type
_entity_poly.pdbx_seq_one_letter_code
_entity_poly.pdbx_strand_id
1 'polypeptide(L)'
;MDSLSELLGVLAGAVLAVLFVTGSVVLPSRPAQPAALVGYAAFVVLAGVALVTADPMGRSFGAVYLALGGVCALLLAAPRWRRWTGREQGWVPLGLGLTTLLLLIGIGMGADGLLALLLAPESKAATSTGLVNGLLLGAVGAVVVHVGRSLLRRG
;
A
#
# COMPACT_ATOMS: atom_id res chain seq x y z
N MET A 1 25.51 9.71 -12.66
CA MET A 1 24.49 8.88 -13.34
C MET A 1 23.43 8.40 -12.34
N ASP A 2 23.76 8.32 -11.05
CA ASP A 2 22.88 7.80 -9.98
C ASP A 2 21.57 8.58 -9.77
N SER A 3 21.58 9.90 -10.00
CA SER A 3 20.41 10.75 -9.81
C SER A 3 19.28 10.47 -10.81
N LEU A 4 19.59 10.02 -12.03
CA LEU A 4 18.58 9.73 -13.04
C LEU A 4 17.90 8.39 -12.76
N SER A 5 18.67 7.36 -12.40
CA SER A 5 18.14 6.06 -11.98
C SER A 5 17.26 6.16 -10.73
N GLU A 6 17.68 6.94 -9.75
CA GLU A 6 16.89 7.21 -8.55
C GLU A 6 15.58 7.93 -8.90
N LEU A 7 15.64 8.98 -9.72
CA LEU A 7 14.46 9.72 -10.14
C LEU A 7 13.44 8.85 -10.89
N LEU A 8 13.91 7.97 -11.79
CA LEU A 8 13.05 7.02 -12.49
C LEU A 8 12.37 6.05 -11.51
N GLY A 9 13.12 5.56 -10.51
CA GLY A 9 12.57 4.78 -9.41
C GLY A 9 11.46 5.54 -8.68
N VAL A 10 11.73 6.79 -8.27
CA VAL A 10 10.75 7.64 -7.57
C VAL A 10 9.49 7.83 -8.39
N LEU A 11 9.61 8.15 -9.68
CA LEU A 11 8.46 8.36 -10.55
C LEU A 11 7.66 7.08 -10.73
N ALA A 12 8.33 5.95 -10.99
CA ALA A 12 7.66 4.66 -11.13
C ALA A 12 6.89 4.28 -9.85
N GLY A 13 7.55 4.38 -8.70
CA GLY A 13 6.95 4.09 -7.40
C GLY A 13 5.75 5.00 -7.11
N ALA A 14 5.90 6.30 -7.36
CA ALA A 14 4.84 7.28 -7.10
C ALA A 14 3.61 7.03 -7.99
N VAL A 15 3.81 6.76 -9.28
CA VAL A 15 2.72 6.45 -10.21
C VAL A 15 1.99 5.19 -9.77
N LEU A 16 2.71 4.12 -9.43
CA LEU A 16 2.10 2.87 -8.95
C LEU A 16 1.26 3.14 -7.70
N ALA A 17 1.83 3.83 -6.70
CA ALA A 17 1.12 4.14 -5.48
C ALA A 17 -0.15 4.96 -5.72
N VAL A 18 -0.08 6.00 -6.53
CA VAL A 18 -1.24 6.84 -6.87
C VAL A 18 -2.32 6.02 -7.56
N LEU A 19 -1.96 5.13 -8.49
CA LEU A 19 -2.91 4.29 -9.21
C LEU A 19 -3.65 3.33 -8.26
N PHE A 20 -2.94 2.61 -7.40
CA PHE A 20 -3.57 1.66 -6.49
C PHE A 20 -4.42 2.33 -5.41
N VAL A 21 -3.93 3.43 -4.82
CA VAL A 21 -4.69 4.19 -3.82
C VAL A 21 -5.92 4.84 -4.45
N THR A 22 -5.79 5.45 -5.62
CA THR A 22 -6.95 6.05 -6.30
C THR A 22 -7.92 4.99 -6.75
N GLY A 23 -7.42 3.88 -7.30
CA GLY A 23 -8.21 2.71 -7.71
C GLY A 23 -9.08 2.18 -6.58
N SER A 24 -8.50 1.97 -5.39
CA SER A 24 -9.25 1.45 -4.24
C SER A 24 -10.31 2.43 -3.72
N VAL A 25 -10.09 3.73 -3.86
CA VAL A 25 -11.05 4.77 -3.47
C VAL A 25 -12.23 4.86 -4.45
N VAL A 26 -11.99 4.72 -5.75
CA VAL A 26 -13.04 4.84 -6.79
C VAL A 26 -13.77 3.54 -7.09
N LEU A 27 -13.21 2.39 -6.68
CA LEU A 27 -13.78 1.07 -6.95
C LEU A 27 -15.24 0.98 -6.43
N PRO A 28 -16.22 0.57 -7.24
CA PRO A 28 -17.59 0.39 -6.76
C PRO A 28 -17.70 -0.65 -5.64
N SER A 29 -18.70 -0.55 -4.77
CA SER A 29 -18.82 -1.41 -3.59
C SER A 29 -18.98 -2.91 -3.88
N ARG A 30 -19.66 -3.28 -4.98
CA ARG A 30 -19.84 -4.69 -5.36
C ARG A 30 -18.50 -5.41 -5.63
N PRO A 31 -17.62 -4.91 -6.52
CA PRO A 31 -16.29 -5.51 -6.72
C PRO A 31 -15.32 -5.24 -5.56
N ALA A 32 -15.56 -4.21 -4.73
CA ALA A 32 -14.75 -3.93 -3.55
C ALA A 32 -14.84 -5.02 -2.47
N GLN A 33 -16.01 -5.63 -2.29
CA GLN A 33 -16.24 -6.68 -1.29
C GLN A 33 -15.34 -7.90 -1.44
N PRO A 34 -15.26 -8.58 -2.61
CA PRO A 34 -14.37 -9.73 -2.77
C PRO A 34 -12.90 -9.32 -2.64
N ALA A 35 -12.50 -8.15 -3.17
CA ALA A 35 -11.13 -7.65 -3.01
C ALA A 35 -10.78 -7.42 -1.53
N ALA A 36 -11.70 -6.88 -0.75
CA ALA A 36 -11.54 -6.68 0.68
C ALA A 36 -11.43 -8.01 1.45
N LEU A 37 -12.23 -9.01 1.09
CA LEU A 37 -12.12 -10.36 1.67
C LEU A 37 -10.75 -10.98 1.41
N VAL A 38 -10.22 -10.84 0.20
CA VAL A 38 -8.86 -11.32 -0.14
C VAL A 38 -7.81 -10.60 0.72
N GLY A 39 -7.93 -9.28 0.89
CA GLY A 39 -7.02 -8.50 1.75
C GLY A 39 -7.04 -8.96 3.20
N TYR A 40 -8.23 -9.19 3.75
CA TYR A 40 -8.38 -9.74 5.10
C TYR A 40 -7.78 -11.14 5.24
N ALA A 41 -8.12 -12.05 4.33
CA ALA A 41 -7.62 -13.42 4.36
C ALA A 41 -6.09 -13.43 4.29
N ALA A 42 -5.50 -12.67 3.38
CA ALA A 42 -4.06 -12.54 3.24
C ALA A 42 -3.41 -11.95 4.51
N PHE A 43 -4.02 -10.92 5.11
CA PHE A 43 -3.53 -10.34 6.36
C PHE A 43 -3.59 -11.34 7.52
N VAL A 44 -4.67 -12.11 7.66
CA VAL A 44 -4.81 -13.14 8.69
C VAL A 44 -3.76 -14.24 8.51
N VAL A 45 -3.52 -14.69 7.28
CA VAL A 45 -2.47 -15.66 6.98
C VAL A 45 -1.10 -15.11 7.35
N LEU A 46 -0.78 -13.88 6.94
CA LEU A 46 0.50 -13.23 7.28
C LEU A 46 0.68 -13.05 8.78
N ALA A 47 -0.37 -12.62 9.48
CA ALA A 47 -0.36 -12.49 10.93
C ALA A 47 -0.17 -13.84 11.61
N GLY A 48 -0.86 -14.88 11.14
CA GLY A 48 -0.69 -16.24 11.63
C GLY A 48 0.74 -16.74 11.45
N VAL A 49 1.32 -16.59 10.27
CA VAL A 49 2.72 -16.98 10.02
C VAL A 49 3.66 -16.22 10.95
N ALA A 50 3.60 -14.89 10.95
CA ALA A 50 4.50 -14.05 11.74
C ALA A 50 4.41 -14.32 13.25
N LEU A 51 3.23 -14.68 13.77
CA LEU A 51 3.02 -14.90 15.21
C LEU A 51 3.20 -16.36 15.65
N VAL A 52 3.00 -17.33 14.76
CA VAL A 52 3.03 -18.76 15.12
C VAL A 52 4.36 -19.40 14.78
N THR A 53 4.96 -19.08 13.63
CA THR A 53 6.18 -19.78 13.17
C THR A 53 7.47 -19.10 13.63
N ALA A 54 7.39 -17.86 14.12
CA ALA A 54 8.56 -17.12 14.53
C ALA A 54 9.03 -17.50 15.95
N ASP A 55 10.35 -17.40 16.15
CA ASP A 55 10.98 -17.42 17.46
C ASP A 55 10.49 -16.22 18.31
N PRO A 56 10.73 -16.20 19.64
CA PRO A 56 10.21 -15.13 20.50
C PRO A 56 10.59 -13.72 20.05
N MET A 57 11.81 -13.54 19.51
CA MET A 57 12.26 -12.25 18.99
C MET A 57 11.53 -11.93 17.68
N GLY A 58 11.47 -12.87 16.74
CA GLY A 58 10.72 -12.71 15.49
C GLY A 58 9.23 -12.40 15.69
N ARG A 59 8.59 -12.98 16.71
CA ARG A 59 7.19 -12.67 17.05
C ARG A 59 7.01 -11.21 17.49
N SER A 60 7.94 -10.68 18.29
CA SER A 60 7.86 -9.30 18.76
C SER A 60 7.98 -8.29 17.60
N PHE A 61 8.96 -8.50 16.71
CA PHE A 61 9.09 -7.69 15.50
C PHE A 61 7.90 -7.87 14.57
N GLY A 62 7.47 -9.12 14.35
CA GLY A 62 6.30 -9.44 13.55
C GLY A 62 5.05 -8.71 14.04
N ALA A 63 4.80 -8.71 15.35
CA ALA A 63 3.68 -7.98 15.95
C ALA A 63 3.76 -6.47 15.70
N VAL A 64 4.96 -5.86 15.83
CA VAL A 64 5.17 -4.44 15.55
C VAL A 64 4.90 -4.12 14.07
N TYR A 65 5.44 -4.92 13.14
CA TYR A 65 5.23 -4.71 11.70
C TYR A 65 3.78 -4.96 11.28
N LEU A 66 3.09 -5.92 11.89
CA LEU A 66 1.65 -6.13 11.68
C LEU A 66 0.84 -4.95 12.20
N ALA A 67 1.17 -4.42 13.37
CA ALA A 67 0.51 -3.24 13.92
C ALA A 67 0.73 -2.02 13.01
N LEU A 68 1.96 -1.80 12.57
CA LEU A 68 2.29 -0.71 11.64
C LEU A 68 1.56 -0.88 10.30
N GLY A 69 1.55 -2.09 9.75
CA GLY A 69 0.78 -2.41 8.54
C GLY A 69 -0.72 -2.17 8.72
N GLY A 70 -1.28 -2.54 9.87
CA GLY A 70 -2.66 -2.24 10.23
C GLY A 70 -2.95 -0.73 10.26
N VAL A 71 -2.05 0.07 10.85
CA VAL A 71 -2.16 1.53 10.84
C VAL A 71 -2.10 2.07 9.41
N CYS A 72 -1.18 1.59 8.57
CA CYS A 72 -1.11 1.99 7.17
C CYS A 72 -2.40 1.64 6.40
N ALA A 73 -2.95 0.44 6.61
CA ALA A 73 -4.21 0.03 6.00
C ALA A 73 -5.39 0.91 6.45
N LEU A 74 -5.43 1.31 7.72
CA LEU A 74 -6.42 2.27 8.23
C LEU A 74 -6.31 3.63 7.52
N LEU A 75 -5.09 4.14 7.35
CA LEU A 75 -4.85 5.39 6.63
C LEU A 75 -5.27 5.29 5.16
N LEU A 76 -5.01 4.16 4.51
CA LEU A 76 -5.43 3.89 3.13
C LEU A 76 -6.96 3.71 2.99
N ALA A 77 -7.63 3.22 4.04
CA ALA A 77 -9.09 3.09 4.08
C ALA A 77 -9.80 4.45 4.30
N ALA A 78 -9.15 5.40 4.95
CA ALA A 78 -9.72 6.70 5.34
C ALA A 78 -10.42 7.47 4.20
N PRO A 79 -9.84 7.62 2.99
CA PRO A 79 -10.50 8.36 1.92
C PRO A 79 -11.77 7.66 1.43
N ARG A 80 -11.80 6.32 1.42
CA ARG A 80 -12.98 5.54 1.02
C ARG A 80 -14.09 5.62 2.06
N TRP A 81 -13.77 5.48 3.34
CA TRP A 81 -14.74 5.65 4.43
C TRP A 81 -15.48 6.99 4.36
N ARG A 82 -14.75 8.07 4.04
CA ARG A 82 -15.34 9.40 3.88
C ARG A 82 -16.23 9.53 2.64
N ARG A 83 -15.84 8.88 1.54
CA ARG A 83 -16.59 8.92 0.27
C ARG A 83 -17.86 8.07 0.30
N TRP A 84 -17.84 6.96 1.02
CA TRP A 84 -18.91 5.95 1.02
C TRP A 84 -19.64 5.83 2.36
N THR A 85 -19.55 6.85 3.22
CA THR A 85 -20.23 6.88 4.52
C THR A 85 -21.73 6.59 4.35
N GLY A 86 -22.24 5.57 5.04
CA GLY A 86 -23.66 5.16 4.99
C GLY A 86 -24.08 4.33 3.78
N ARG A 87 -23.19 4.05 2.83
CA ARG A 87 -23.49 3.23 1.62
C ARG A 87 -22.79 1.88 1.60
N GLU A 88 -21.78 1.71 2.43
CA GLU A 88 -20.93 0.53 2.43
C GLU A 88 -20.69 0.04 3.87
N GLN A 89 -20.61 -1.27 4.05
CA GLN A 89 -20.34 -1.88 5.35
C GLN A 89 -18.91 -1.53 5.78
N GLY A 90 -18.72 -1.19 7.06
CA GLY A 90 -17.46 -0.62 7.56
C GLY A 90 -16.21 -1.51 7.39
N TRP A 91 -16.39 -2.83 7.21
CA TRP A 91 -15.30 -3.76 6.94
C TRP A 91 -14.77 -3.67 5.50
N VAL A 92 -15.56 -3.22 4.52
CA VAL A 92 -15.11 -3.19 3.11
C VAL A 92 -13.98 -2.17 2.91
N PRO A 93 -14.06 -0.93 3.41
CA PRO A 93 -12.95 0.01 3.32
C PRO A 93 -11.69 -0.47 4.03
N LEU A 94 -11.82 -1.10 5.19
CA LEU A 94 -10.69 -1.71 5.92
C LEU A 94 -10.01 -2.79 5.11
N GLY A 95 -10.79 -3.76 4.62
CA GLY A 95 -10.26 -4.86 3.82
C GLY A 95 -9.61 -4.34 2.55
N LEU A 96 -10.20 -3.33 1.88
CA LEU A 96 -9.56 -2.68 0.74
C LEU A 96 -8.26 -1.95 1.11
N GLY A 97 -8.20 -1.28 2.27
CA GLY A 97 -6.97 -0.68 2.77
C GLY A 97 -5.86 -1.73 2.94
N LEU A 98 -6.20 -2.91 3.48
CA LEU A 98 -5.29 -4.06 3.58
C LEU A 98 -4.89 -4.56 2.19
N THR A 99 -5.84 -4.74 1.27
CA THR A 99 -5.56 -5.18 -0.11
C THR A 99 -4.63 -4.21 -0.81
N THR A 100 -4.88 -2.90 -0.72
CA THR A 100 -4.02 -1.87 -1.30
C THR A 100 -2.61 -1.92 -0.70
N LEU A 101 -2.49 -2.04 0.62
CA LEU A 101 -1.18 -2.17 1.28
C LEU A 101 -0.42 -3.40 0.75
N LEU A 102 -1.07 -4.56 0.74
CA LEU A 102 -0.44 -5.81 0.29
C LEU A 102 -0.07 -5.78 -1.19
N LEU A 103 -0.90 -5.16 -2.04
CA LEU A 103 -0.57 -4.95 -3.44
C LEU A 103 0.63 -4.01 -3.61
N LEU A 104 0.71 -2.93 -2.84
CA LEU A 104 1.86 -2.02 -2.91
C LEU A 104 3.16 -2.71 -2.47
N ILE A 105 3.10 -3.53 -1.43
CA ILE A 105 4.24 -4.34 -0.98
C ILE A 105 4.63 -5.34 -2.07
N GLY A 106 3.68 -6.14 -2.54
CA GLY A 106 3.94 -7.19 -3.54
C GLY A 106 4.45 -6.63 -4.87
N ILE A 107 3.90 -5.51 -5.33
CA ILE A 107 4.35 -4.83 -6.53
C ILE A 107 5.68 -4.14 -6.32
N GLY A 108 5.93 -3.54 -5.15
CA GLY A 108 7.24 -2.99 -4.80
C GLY A 108 8.32 -4.06 -4.88
N MET A 109 8.08 -5.23 -4.27
CA MET A 109 8.99 -6.37 -4.33
C MET A 109 9.13 -6.93 -5.76
N GLY A 110 8.04 -7.05 -6.51
CA GLY A 110 8.07 -7.54 -7.88
C GLY A 110 8.80 -6.59 -8.84
N ALA A 111 8.57 -5.29 -8.70
CA ALA A 111 9.27 -4.26 -9.45
C ALA A 111 10.76 -4.23 -9.08
N ASP A 112 11.10 -4.32 -7.80
CA ASP A 112 12.49 -4.44 -7.36
C ASP A 112 13.18 -5.69 -7.93
N GLY A 113 12.50 -6.85 -7.91
CA GLY A 113 13.00 -8.08 -8.53
C GLY A 113 13.20 -7.96 -10.04
N LEU A 114 12.29 -7.30 -10.76
CA LEU A 114 12.45 -7.02 -12.20
C LEU A 114 13.60 -6.06 -12.46
N LEU A 115 13.75 -5.01 -11.65
CA LEU A 115 14.88 -4.08 -11.73
C LEU A 115 16.20 -4.80 -11.45
N ALA A 116 16.22 -5.75 -10.52
CA ALA A 116 17.38 -6.58 -10.22
C ALA A 116 17.81 -7.45 -11.41
N LEU A 117 16.88 -7.83 -12.30
CA LEU A 117 17.17 -8.57 -13.52
C LEU A 117 17.60 -7.67 -14.69
N LEU A 118 17.02 -6.46 -14.79
CA LEU A 118 17.16 -5.59 -15.96
C LEU A 118 18.28 -4.56 -15.86
N LEU A 119 18.66 -4.13 -14.65
CA LEU A 119 19.63 -3.05 -14.45
C LEU A 119 21.05 -3.55 -14.19
N ALA A 120 22.03 -2.73 -14.56
CA ALA A 120 23.42 -2.91 -14.18
C ALA A 120 23.58 -2.79 -12.65
N PRO A 121 24.48 -3.57 -12.00
CA PRO A 121 24.63 -3.61 -10.53
C PRO A 121 24.76 -2.24 -9.87
N GLU A 122 25.48 -1.33 -10.52
CA GLU A 122 25.76 0.04 -10.09
C GLU A 122 24.51 0.94 -9.97
N SER A 123 23.44 0.68 -10.74
CA SER A 123 22.21 1.50 -10.73
C SER A 123 21.06 0.87 -9.93
N LYS A 124 21.22 -0.37 -9.43
CA LYS A 124 20.16 -1.11 -8.72
C LYS A 124 19.80 -0.43 -7.40
N ALA A 125 20.79 -0.14 -6.57
CA ALA A 125 20.56 0.43 -5.24
C ALA A 125 19.87 1.80 -5.33
N ALA A 126 20.30 2.64 -6.27
CA ALA A 126 19.70 3.95 -6.52
C ALA A 126 18.25 3.84 -7.00
N THR A 127 17.98 2.97 -7.97
CA THR A 127 16.61 2.79 -8.52
C THR A 127 15.67 2.16 -7.50
N SER A 128 16.12 1.18 -6.72
CA SER A 128 15.35 0.52 -5.67
C SER A 128 14.98 1.50 -4.55
N THR A 129 15.95 2.29 -4.09
CA THR A 129 15.71 3.35 -3.10
C THR A 129 14.72 4.38 -3.63
N GLY A 130 14.91 4.80 -4.89
CA GLY A 130 13.97 5.67 -5.59
C GLY A 130 12.57 5.07 -5.63
N LEU A 131 12.42 3.80 -6.00
CA LEU A 131 11.15 3.09 -6.07
C LEU A 131 10.40 3.10 -4.73
N VAL A 132 11.09 2.75 -3.64
CA VAL A 132 10.50 2.76 -2.29
C VAL A 132 10.06 4.17 -1.90
N ASN A 133 10.92 5.17 -2.09
CA ASN A 133 10.60 6.56 -1.80
C ASN A 133 9.41 7.05 -2.64
N GLY A 134 9.38 6.69 -3.92
CA GLY A 134 8.27 6.95 -4.82
C GLY A 134 6.96 6.36 -4.31
N LEU A 135 6.96 5.07 -3.95
CA LEU A 135 5.77 4.38 -3.43
C LEU A 135 5.23 5.09 -2.18
N LEU A 136 6.11 5.47 -1.25
CA LEU A 136 5.74 6.19 -0.03
C LEU A 136 5.15 7.56 -0.35
N LEU A 137 5.85 8.38 -1.14
CA LEU A 137 5.41 9.73 -1.50
C LEU A 137 4.09 9.71 -2.28
N GLY A 138 3.95 8.79 -3.24
CA GLY A 138 2.75 8.63 -4.04
C GLY A 138 1.54 8.18 -3.20
N ALA A 139 1.75 7.24 -2.26
CA ALA A 139 0.68 6.75 -1.39
C ALA A 139 0.19 7.85 -0.44
N VAL A 140 1.12 8.53 0.24
CA VAL A 140 0.80 9.65 1.14
C VAL A 140 0.13 10.78 0.37
N GLY A 141 0.70 11.19 -0.76
CA GLY A 141 0.14 12.24 -1.61
C GLY A 141 -1.28 11.91 -2.07
N ALA A 142 -1.54 10.69 -2.54
CA ALA A 142 -2.86 10.26 -2.96
C ALA A 142 -3.87 10.29 -1.81
N VAL A 143 -3.50 9.78 -0.63
CA VAL A 143 -4.37 9.81 0.57
C VAL A 143 -4.71 11.26 0.94
N VAL A 144 -3.70 12.13 1.03
CA VAL A 144 -3.89 13.55 1.38
C VAL A 144 -4.80 14.25 0.38
N VAL A 145 -4.60 14.03 -0.92
CA VAL A 145 -5.44 14.64 -1.96
C VAL A 145 -6.89 14.18 -1.85
N HIS A 146 -7.15 12.88 -1.67
CA HIS A 146 -8.52 12.37 -1.57
C HIS A 146 -9.21 12.80 -0.27
N VAL A 147 -8.48 12.80 0.85
CA VAL A 147 -9.01 13.28 2.14
C VAL A 147 -9.25 14.80 2.10
N GLY A 148 -8.29 15.59 1.62
CA GLY A 148 -8.40 17.05 1.52
C GLY A 148 -9.55 17.50 0.61
N ARG A 149 -9.70 16.87 -0.58
CA ARG A 149 -10.84 17.13 -1.47
C ARG A 149 -12.19 16.82 -0.83
N SER A 150 -12.24 15.82 0.05
CA SER A 150 -13.48 15.47 0.76
C SER A 150 -13.86 16.49 1.83
N LEU A 151 -12.88 17.18 2.44
CA LEU A 151 -13.10 18.24 3.42
C LEU A 151 -13.63 19.51 2.75
N LEU A 152 -13.03 19.90 1.61
CA LEU A 152 -13.43 21.10 0.88
C LEU A 152 -14.83 21.04 0.26
N ARG A 153 -15.39 19.84 0.07
CA ARG A 153 -16.76 19.65 -0.48
C ARG A 153 -17.87 19.71 0.57
N ARG A 154 -17.52 19.78 1.86
CA ARG A 154 -18.49 19.77 2.98
C ARG A 154 -18.62 21.13 3.69
N GLY A 155 -17.83 22.14 3.31
CA GLY A 155 -17.97 23.53 3.75
C GLY A 155 -18.64 24.36 2.67
#